data_AF-A0A933RJG8-F1
#
_entry.id   AF-A0A933RJG8-F1
#
_cell.length_a   1.000
_cell.length_b   1.000
_cell.length_c   1.000
_cell.angle_alpha   90.00
_cell.angle_beta   90.00
_cell.angle_gamma   90.00
#
_symmetry.space_group_name_H-M   'P 1'
#
loop_
_entity.id
_entity.type
_entity.pdbx_description
1 polymer ?
#
loop_
_entity_poly.entity_id
_entity_poly.type
_entity_poly.pdbx_seq_one_letter_code
_entity_poly.pdbx_strand_id
1 'polypeptide(L)'
;MDSVGGTMRRNNKVIGFAMTLLLLAAPSLWLFDLIPIFPGITVYPVYCGKDLGDHGPCINLPPITYQASTDRQEVEYRPDTGAPTTLTDCTVHDRRNWECWYKNRSGRLSMTDSEFRDEIRNAALNQDVFDSVRYVPKWKWWAVKIGIHTDG
;
A
#
# COMPACT_ATOMS: atom_id res chain seq x y z
N MET A 1 -8.01 -63.50 -32.63
CA MET A 1 -9.04 -62.51 -32.28
C MET A 1 -8.44 -61.54 -31.29
N ASP A 2 -7.85 -60.53 -31.91
CA ASP A 2 -7.43 -59.17 -31.53
C ASP A 2 -7.65 -58.66 -30.09
N SER A 3 -6.51 -58.41 -29.45
CA SER A 3 -6.02 -57.10 -28.99
C SER A 3 -7.04 -55.97 -28.75
N VAL A 4 -7.24 -55.58 -27.47
CA VAL A 4 -7.58 -54.20 -27.07
C VAL A 4 -6.81 -53.86 -25.79
N GLY A 5 -5.59 -53.37 -25.96
CA GLY A 5 -4.78 -52.83 -24.89
C GLY A 5 -4.15 -51.53 -25.33
N GLY A 6 -4.67 -50.39 -24.88
CA GLY A 6 -3.97 -49.13 -25.00
C GLY A 6 -4.84 -47.90 -25.02
N THR A 7 -5.10 -47.31 -23.84
CA THR A 7 -5.41 -45.88 -23.68
C THR A 7 -5.42 -45.47 -22.20
N MET A 8 -4.31 -45.63 -21.48
CA MET A 8 -4.19 -45.01 -20.14
C MET A 8 -2.74 -44.70 -19.76
N ARG A 9 -2.09 -43.79 -20.50
CA ARG A 9 -0.75 -43.30 -20.12
C ARG A 9 -0.44 -41.84 -20.50
N ARG A 10 -1.42 -41.07 -20.96
CA ARG A 10 -1.21 -39.69 -21.45
C ARG A 10 -1.61 -38.57 -20.48
N ASN A 11 -2.41 -38.84 -19.44
CA ASN A 11 -2.99 -37.77 -18.60
C ASN A 11 -2.17 -37.40 -17.35
N ASN A 12 -1.33 -38.29 -16.81
CA ASN A 12 -0.53 -37.99 -15.61
C ASN A 12 0.57 -36.95 -15.86
N LYS A 13 1.06 -36.83 -17.11
CA LYS A 13 2.08 -35.84 -17.47
C LYS A 13 1.51 -34.41 -17.52
N VAL A 14 0.26 -34.25 -17.96
CA VAL A 14 -0.39 -32.94 -18.08
C VAL A 14 -0.74 -32.39 -16.69
N ILE A 15 -1.22 -33.24 -15.79
CA ILE A 15 -1.54 -32.86 -14.40
C ILE A 15 -0.27 -32.46 -13.64
N GLY A 16 0.83 -33.19 -13.81
CA GLY A 16 2.11 -32.86 -13.18
C GLY A 16 2.67 -31.51 -13.64
N PHE A 17 2.57 -31.20 -14.94
CA PHE A 17 2.98 -29.90 -15.48
C PHE A 17 2.09 -28.76 -14.97
N ALA A 18 0.77 -28.94 -14.92
CA ALA A 18 -0.15 -27.92 -14.41
C ALA A 18 0.09 -27.60 -12.93
N MET A 19 0.32 -28.63 -12.10
CA MET A 19 0.59 -28.46 -10.67
C MET A 19 1.93 -27.75 -10.41
N THR A 20 2.94 -28.06 -11.22
CA THR A 20 4.27 -27.42 -11.14
C THR A 20 4.19 -25.94 -11.55
N LEU A 21 3.39 -25.62 -12.57
CA LEU A 21 3.14 -24.23 -12.99
C LEU A 21 2.41 -23.43 -11.91
N LEU A 22 1.44 -24.03 -11.22
CA LEU A 22 0.71 -23.42 -10.11
C LEU A 22 1.62 -23.15 -8.89
N LEU A 23 2.50 -24.10 -8.57
CA LEU A 23 3.48 -23.97 -7.48
C LEU A 23 4.56 -22.93 -7.76
N LEU A 24 4.87 -22.64 -9.02
CA LEU A 24 5.80 -21.57 -9.42
C LEU A 24 5.11 -20.20 -9.58
N ALA A 25 3.82 -20.18 -9.98
CA ALA A 25 3.04 -18.96 -10.12
C ALA A 25 2.65 -18.34 -8.76
N ALA A 26 2.38 -19.16 -7.75
CA ALA A 26 2.06 -18.66 -6.42
C ALA A 26 3.18 -17.78 -5.83
N PRO A 27 4.45 -18.21 -5.73
CA PRO A 27 5.53 -17.39 -5.18
C PRO A 27 5.93 -16.22 -6.10
N SER A 28 5.73 -16.32 -7.42
CA SER A 28 6.02 -15.19 -8.31
C SER A 28 5.09 -14.00 -8.07
N LEU A 29 3.83 -14.24 -7.68
CA LEU A 29 2.90 -13.19 -7.24
C LEU A 29 3.36 -12.49 -5.95
N TRP A 30 4.07 -13.19 -5.06
CA TRP A 30 4.70 -12.58 -3.88
C TRP A 30 5.98 -11.79 -4.24
N LEU A 31 6.73 -12.26 -5.23
CA LEU A 31 7.93 -11.57 -5.74
C LEU A 31 7.61 -10.28 -6.49
N PHE A 32 6.42 -10.14 -7.09
CA PHE A 32 6.01 -8.89 -7.75
C PHE A 32 5.97 -7.69 -6.80
N ASP A 33 5.65 -7.89 -5.52
CA ASP A 33 5.69 -6.81 -4.51
C ASP A 33 7.14 -6.38 -4.18
N LEU A 34 8.17 -7.16 -4.57
CA LEU A 34 9.59 -6.82 -4.36
C LEU A 34 10.24 -6.12 -5.56
N ILE A 35 9.59 -6.09 -6.73
CA ILE A 35 10.19 -5.49 -7.92
C ILE A 35 9.97 -3.97 -7.89
N PRO A 36 11.03 -3.15 -7.81
CA PRO A 36 10.94 -1.69 -7.71
C PRO A 36 10.62 -1.01 -9.05
N ILE A 37 9.80 -1.63 -9.91
CA ILE A 37 9.44 -1.07 -11.23
C ILE A 37 8.57 0.18 -11.07
N PHE A 38 7.88 0.36 -9.95
CA PHE A 38 7.06 1.53 -9.72
C PHE A 38 7.85 2.61 -8.96
N PRO A 39 8.01 3.82 -9.54
CA PRO A 39 8.77 4.93 -8.93
C PRO A 39 8.06 5.55 -7.71
N GLY A 40 6.93 4.99 -7.28
CA GLY A 40 6.13 5.53 -6.19
C GLY A 40 6.10 4.63 -4.95
N ILE A 41 5.81 5.25 -3.80
CA ILE A 41 5.51 4.56 -2.54
C ILE A 41 4.03 4.75 -2.24
N THR A 42 3.31 3.65 -2.06
CA THR A 42 1.92 3.67 -1.62
C THR A 42 1.85 3.57 -0.11
N VAL A 43 1.18 4.53 0.52
CA VAL A 43 0.86 4.49 1.95
C VAL A 43 -0.59 4.05 2.12
N TYR A 44 -0.84 3.35 3.22
CA TYR A 44 -2.14 2.75 3.52
C TYR A 44 -2.69 3.35 4.81
N PRO A 45 -3.47 4.43 4.71
CA PRO A 45 -4.08 5.05 5.88
C PRO A 45 -5.24 4.20 6.40
N VAL A 46 -5.36 4.14 7.72
CA VAL A 46 -6.51 3.62 8.46
C VAL A 46 -6.97 4.69 9.44
N TYR A 47 -8.28 4.79 9.66
CA TYR A 47 -8.87 5.69 10.64
C TYR A 47 -9.37 4.88 11.82
N CYS A 48 -8.87 5.17 13.02
CA CYS A 48 -9.23 4.55 14.28
C CYS A 48 -9.71 5.66 15.23
N GLY A 49 -10.97 6.07 15.08
CA GLY A 49 -11.54 7.19 15.83
C GLY A 49 -11.79 6.88 17.32
N LYS A 50 -11.59 7.89 18.20
CA LYS A 50 -11.92 7.80 19.63
C LYS A 50 -13.41 7.52 19.90
N ASP A 51 -14.30 7.96 19.01
CA ASP A 51 -15.74 7.69 19.09
C ASP A 51 -16.10 6.22 18.87
N LEU A 52 -15.17 5.42 18.36
CA LEU A 52 -15.31 3.97 18.25
C LEU A 52 -14.82 3.25 19.53
N GLY A 53 -14.29 3.99 20.51
CA GLY A 53 -13.69 3.51 21.75
C GLY A 53 -12.19 3.22 21.62
N ASP A 54 -11.48 3.06 22.76
CA ASP A 54 -10.06 2.66 22.80
C ASP A 54 -9.76 1.31 22.09
N HIS A 55 -10.81 0.57 21.72
CA HIS A 55 -10.79 -0.68 20.95
C HIS A 55 -11.70 -0.66 19.71
N GLY A 56 -12.01 0.54 19.22
CA GLY A 56 -12.93 0.73 18.12
C GLY A 56 -12.47 0.10 16.80
N PRO A 57 -13.39 -0.40 15.96
CA PRO A 57 -13.01 -0.90 14.65
C PRO A 57 -12.37 0.22 13.82
N CYS A 58 -11.10 0.04 13.48
CA CYS A 58 -10.46 0.86 12.46
C CYS A 58 -11.16 0.63 11.12
N ILE A 59 -11.27 1.68 10.32
CA ILE A 59 -11.74 1.60 8.94
C ILE A 59 -10.58 1.88 7.99
N ASN A 60 -10.56 1.20 6.85
CA ASN A 60 -9.54 1.42 5.84
C ASN A 60 -9.89 2.66 5.01
N LEU A 61 -8.94 3.58 4.86
CA LEU A 61 -9.07 4.72 3.95
C LEU A 61 -8.47 4.38 2.58
N PRO A 62 -8.84 5.09 1.50
CA PRO A 62 -8.24 4.89 0.19
C PRO A 62 -6.71 5.06 0.24
N PRO A 63 -5.94 4.16 -0.40
CA PRO A 63 -4.49 4.25 -0.43
C PRO A 63 -4.04 5.49 -1.23
N ILE A 64 -2.86 6.01 -0.89
CA ILE A 64 -2.28 7.20 -1.54
C ILE A 64 -0.88 6.83 -2.03
N THR A 65 -0.59 7.11 -3.30
CA THR A 65 0.72 6.84 -3.90
C THR A 65 1.51 8.13 -4.07
N TYR A 66 2.70 8.19 -3.49
CA TYR A 66 3.64 9.30 -3.59
C TYR A 66 4.72 8.97 -4.61
N GLN A 67 4.97 9.87 -5.55
CA GLN A 67 6.04 9.79 -6.55
C GLN A 67 7.00 10.94 -6.31
N ALA A 68 8.21 10.62 -5.87
CA ALA A 68 9.24 11.60 -5.60
C ALA A 68 10.18 11.73 -6.81
N SER A 69 10.45 12.96 -7.22
CA SER A 69 11.42 13.31 -8.25
C SER A 69 12.59 14.03 -7.60
N THR A 70 13.74 13.36 -7.54
CA THR A 70 15.01 13.94 -7.06
C THR A 70 15.47 15.09 -7.96
N ASP A 71 15.28 14.95 -9.27
CA ASP A 71 15.75 15.93 -10.26
C ASP A 71 14.98 17.25 -10.17
N ARG A 72 13.68 17.18 -9.87
CA ARG A 72 12.82 18.37 -9.74
C ARG A 72 12.69 18.87 -8.31
N GLN A 73 13.14 18.09 -7.32
CA GLN A 73 12.85 18.32 -5.91
C GLN A 73 11.33 18.47 -5.69
N GLU A 74 10.56 17.54 -6.25
CA GLU A 74 9.09 17.55 -6.22
C GLU A 74 8.55 16.19 -5.77
N VAL A 75 7.43 16.20 -5.06
CA VAL A 75 6.67 14.99 -4.75
C VAL A 75 5.23 15.17 -5.21
N GLU A 76 4.77 14.28 -6.08
CA GLU A 76 3.38 14.17 -6.50
C GLU A 76 2.70 13.09 -5.67
N TYR A 77 1.55 13.39 -5.08
CA TYR A 77 0.71 12.38 -4.44
C TYR A 77 -0.56 12.14 -5.25
N ARG A 78 -0.93 10.88 -5.37
CA ARG A 78 -2.08 10.39 -6.13
C ARG A 78 -2.98 9.57 -5.20
N PRO A 79 -4.10 10.14 -4.73
CA PRO A 79 -5.12 9.33 -4.06
C PRO A 79 -5.77 8.38 -5.07
N ASP A 80 -6.23 7.22 -4.62
CA ASP A 80 -6.94 6.25 -5.47
C ASP A 80 -8.20 6.86 -6.11
N THR A 81 -8.85 7.77 -5.39
CA THR A 81 -10.02 8.53 -5.84
C THR A 81 -9.68 10.02 -5.95
N GLY A 82 -9.01 10.44 -7.03
CA GLY A 82 -8.79 11.86 -7.27
C GLY A 82 -7.74 12.19 -8.32
N ALA A 83 -7.62 13.49 -8.61
CA ALA A 83 -6.55 14.00 -9.46
C ALA A 83 -5.21 14.00 -8.71
N PRO A 84 -4.09 13.73 -9.39
CA PRO A 84 -2.79 13.84 -8.78
C PRO A 84 -2.50 15.30 -8.39
N THR A 85 -1.86 15.49 -7.25
CA THR A 85 -1.54 16.81 -6.71
C THR A 85 -0.08 16.85 -6.31
N THR A 86 0.60 17.95 -6.63
CA THR A 86 1.99 18.18 -6.21
C THR A 86 2.06 18.81 -4.83
N LEU A 87 3.03 18.37 -4.03
CA LEU A 87 3.46 19.03 -2.81
C LEU A 87 4.38 20.20 -3.12
N THR A 88 4.67 21.03 -2.12
CA THR A 88 5.52 22.22 -2.27
C THR A 88 6.62 22.24 -1.21
N ASP A 89 7.65 23.05 -1.44
CA ASP A 89 8.82 23.19 -0.54
C ASP A 89 9.41 21.84 -0.13
N CYS A 90 9.67 21.00 -1.13
CA CYS A 90 10.17 19.65 -0.92
C CYS A 90 11.69 19.61 -0.83
N THR A 91 12.20 18.78 0.07
CA THR A 91 13.59 18.31 0.09
C THR A 91 13.57 16.81 -0.19
N VAL A 92 14.03 16.40 -1.37
CA VAL A 92 13.97 15.01 -1.85
C VAL A 92 15.39 14.46 -1.98
N HIS A 93 15.76 13.52 -1.11
CA HIS A 93 17.01 12.79 -1.24
C HIS A 93 16.86 11.58 -2.17
N ASP A 94 15.81 10.79 -1.93
CA ASP A 94 15.43 9.65 -2.76
C ASP A 94 13.93 9.36 -2.58
N ARG A 95 13.44 8.26 -3.19
CA ARG A 95 12.02 7.89 -3.14
C ARG A 95 11.50 7.57 -1.72
N ARG A 96 12.37 7.11 -0.82
CA ARG A 96 12.12 6.71 0.58
C ARG A 96 12.54 7.77 1.60
N ASN A 97 13.23 8.83 1.16
CA ASN A 97 13.74 9.89 2.00
C ASN A 97 13.41 11.25 1.41
N TRP A 98 12.32 11.84 1.88
CA TRP A 98 11.88 13.16 1.46
C TRP A 98 11.02 13.83 2.52
N GLU A 99 10.98 15.15 2.47
CA GLU A 99 10.13 15.98 3.31
C GLU A 99 9.51 17.08 2.46
N CYS A 100 8.23 17.38 2.65
CA CYS A 100 7.46 18.32 1.85
C CYS A 100 6.37 19.00 2.66
N TRP A 101 5.82 20.09 2.13
CA TRP A 101 4.65 20.77 2.67
C TRP A 101 3.43 20.59 1.78
N TYR A 102 2.24 20.58 2.40
CA TYR A 102 1.01 20.81 1.65
C TYR A 102 1.04 22.21 1.02
N LYS A 103 0.45 22.36 -0.18
CA LYS A 103 0.39 23.65 -0.91
C LYS A 103 -0.22 24.80 -0.10
N ASN A 104 -1.23 24.49 0.72
CA ASN A 104 -1.89 25.43 1.63
C ASN A 104 -1.13 25.63 2.96
N ARG A 105 0.06 25.03 3.12
CA ARG A 105 0.88 25.01 4.34
C ARG A 105 0.13 24.48 5.58
N SER A 106 -0.93 23.67 5.38
CA SER A 106 -1.72 23.11 6.49
C SER A 106 -0.97 22.05 7.29
N GLY A 107 0.14 21.54 6.75
CA GLY A 107 0.92 20.50 7.37
C GLY A 107 2.15 20.12 6.54
N ARG A 108 2.94 19.22 7.12
CA ARG A 108 4.19 18.73 6.60
C ARG A 108 4.12 17.21 6.49
N LEU A 109 4.60 16.68 5.38
CA LEU A 109 4.67 15.24 5.15
C LEU A 109 6.12 14.83 4.98
N SER A 110 6.51 13.70 5.56
CA SER A 110 7.85 13.16 5.41
C SER A 110 7.82 11.65 5.23
N MET A 111 8.75 11.16 4.42
CA MET A 111 9.13 9.76 4.34
C MET A 111 10.56 9.63 4.81
N THR A 112 10.82 8.73 5.76
CA THR A 112 12.17 8.42 6.24
C THR A 112 12.29 6.92 6.39
N ASP A 113 13.22 6.29 5.67
CA ASP A 113 13.42 4.83 5.71
C ASP A 113 12.14 3.99 5.49
N SER A 114 11.21 4.49 4.67
CA SER A 114 9.87 3.89 4.41
C SER A 114 8.84 4.06 5.53
N GLU A 115 9.16 4.84 6.56
CA GLU A 115 8.21 5.31 7.56
C GLU A 115 7.60 6.63 7.07
N PHE A 116 6.28 6.68 6.99
CA PHE A 116 5.54 7.87 6.57
C PHE A 116 5.02 8.63 7.80
N ARG A 117 5.17 9.96 7.79
CA ARG A 117 4.64 10.85 8.82
C ARG A 117 3.91 12.01 8.19
N ASP A 118 2.76 12.38 8.78
CA ASP A 118 1.98 13.55 8.43
C ASP A 118 1.77 14.40 9.69
N GLU A 119 2.30 15.62 9.66
CA GLU A 119 2.21 16.60 10.73
C GLU A 119 1.29 17.74 10.30
N ILE A 120 0.04 17.70 10.76
CA ILE A 120 -0.95 18.74 10.44
C ILE A 120 -0.76 19.92 11.42
N ARG A 121 -0.48 21.11 10.88
CA ARG A 121 -0.15 22.33 11.63
C ARG A 121 -1.38 23.17 12.04
N ASN A 122 -2.56 22.86 11.51
CA ASN A 122 -3.78 23.63 11.80
C ASN A 122 -4.51 23.14 13.05
N ALA A 123 -4.08 23.62 14.21
CA ALA A 123 -4.65 23.36 15.54
C ALA A 123 -5.99 24.09 15.85
N ALA A 124 -6.82 24.41 14.84
CA ALA A 124 -8.06 25.19 15.05
C ALA A 124 -9.36 24.45 14.70
N LEU A 125 -9.29 23.27 14.08
CA LEU A 125 -10.46 22.46 13.73
C LEU A 125 -10.19 21.00 14.09
N ASN A 126 -10.79 20.54 15.18
CA ASN A 126 -10.92 19.13 15.59
C ASN A 126 -9.63 18.30 15.47
N GLN A 127 -8.70 18.59 16.38
CA GLN A 127 -7.45 17.86 16.58
C GLN A 127 -7.66 16.34 16.73
N ASP A 128 -8.82 15.90 17.25
CA ASP A 128 -9.15 14.48 17.45
C ASP A 128 -9.36 13.66 16.17
N VAL A 129 -9.74 14.27 15.05
CA VAL A 129 -10.03 13.54 13.79
C VAL A 129 -8.74 13.09 13.11
N PHE A 130 -7.69 13.92 13.15
CA PHE A 130 -6.42 13.59 12.50
C PHE A 130 -5.48 12.77 13.39
N ASP A 131 -5.60 12.89 14.71
CA ASP A 131 -4.91 12.03 15.69
C ASP A 131 -5.33 10.54 15.56
N SER A 132 -6.46 10.31 14.90
CA SER A 132 -7.05 9.00 14.67
C SER A 132 -6.59 8.33 13.36
N VAL A 133 -5.88 9.03 12.47
CA VAL A 133 -5.37 8.45 11.22
C VAL A 133 -3.99 7.85 11.44
N ARG A 134 -3.84 6.56 11.12
CA ARG A 134 -2.57 5.83 11.22
C ARG A 134 -2.18 5.27 9.86
N TYR A 135 -0.88 5.20 9.60
CA TYR A 135 -0.35 4.59 8.38
C TYR A 135 0.19 3.20 8.72
N VAL A 136 -0.34 2.17 8.06
CA VAL A 136 -0.03 0.77 8.38
C VAL A 136 0.54 0.04 7.17
N PRO A 137 1.21 -1.11 7.36
CA PRO A 137 1.60 -1.97 6.26
C PRO A 137 0.38 -2.46 5.45
N LYS A 138 0.59 -2.73 4.14
CA LYS A 138 -0.44 -3.25 3.22
C LYS A 138 -1.24 -4.44 3.78
N TRP A 139 -0.57 -5.38 4.45
CA TRP A 139 -1.23 -6.56 5.04
C TRP A 139 -2.20 -6.19 6.17
N LYS A 140 -1.84 -5.23 7.06
CA LYS A 140 -2.74 -4.73 8.11
C LYS A 140 -3.94 -4.03 7.49
N TRP A 141 -3.72 -3.22 6.45
CA TRP A 141 -4.80 -2.54 5.73
C TRP A 141 -5.81 -3.51 5.11
N TRP A 142 -5.33 -4.61 4.50
CA TRP A 142 -6.21 -5.67 3.98
C TRP A 142 -6.93 -6.42 5.09
N ALA A 143 -6.28 -6.68 6.22
CA ALA A 143 -6.91 -7.31 7.38
C ALA A 143 -8.09 -6.47 7.90
N VAL A 144 -7.90 -5.15 8.04
CA VAL A 144 -8.97 -4.20 8.40
C VAL A 144 -10.10 -4.25 7.38
N LYS A 145 -9.79 -4.24 6.08
CA LYS A 145 -10.78 -4.27 4.99
C LYS A 145 -11.68 -5.53 5.01
N ILE A 146 -11.18 -6.66 5.49
CA ILE A 146 -11.96 -7.90 5.64
C ILE A 146 -12.60 -8.06 7.03
N GLY A 147 -12.52 -7.03 7.88
CA GLY A 147 -13.15 -7.00 9.20
C GLY A 147 -12.33 -7.65 10.32
N ILE A 148 -11.03 -7.91 10.12
CA ILE A 148 -10.16 -8.36 11.21
C ILE A 148 -9.74 -7.13 12.01
N HIS A 149 -10.05 -7.14 13.31
CA HIS A 149 -9.53 -6.17 14.25
C HIS A 149 -8.02 -6.37 14.40
N THR A 150 -7.24 -5.41 13.91
CA THR A 150 -5.81 -5.34 14.15
C THR A 150 -5.53 -4.25 15.16
N ASP A 151 -4.78 -4.57 16.21
CA ASP A 151 -4.29 -3.54 17.11
C ASP A 151 -3.43 -2.55 16.29
N GLY A 152 -3.73 -1.26 16.45
CA GLY A 152 -3.12 -0.14 15.72
C GLY A 152 -1.61 -0.16 15.82
#